data_AF-A0A518KD26-F1
#
_entry.id   AF-A0A518KD26-F1
#
_cell.length_a   1.000
_cell.length_b   1.000
_cell.length_c   1.000
_cell.angle_alpha   90.00
_cell.angle_beta   90.00
_cell.angle_gamma   90.00
#
_symmetry.space_group_name_H-M   'P 1'
#
loop_
_entity.id
_entity.type
_entity.pdbx_description
1 polymer ?
#
loop_
_entity_poly.entity_id
_entity_poly.type
_entity_poly.pdbx_seq_one_letter_code
_entity_poly.pdbx_strand_id
1 'polypeptide(L)'
;MTASLGVFGPTLLPLLPDFAPMSLTRSLLRLRPFLALMLLALMPLALPGVSLAEDVILFPYFDANGQNGVYLSWSKDGRNFEQANGGKPIFTPPQWGGGQNLTRDPSIVYHDGLFHMVWTSNWSGTIFGHASSPDLVTWSTPQQVQPFPQGGEQPNNVWAPEIFRDHVAEDYKIVWSSTLPSEFNDGDGSQDPHNGDHRMYYIETTDFQSFSTPELLFQDEGYSVIDAHVVWQSTGSGASDGRWVMSLKKEQGTEQGGKNIRLAFSDATIGPSSFGQTTQPVVGPGTPIRGNEVAEGSSTVFWDNEWLMYWDSYGNGHYSMASSPDLTTWTDETDDLSFPVNHPRHGSVFIADKDDIGWRLAARADLNDNGMLDTGDWTIFNANHLTSLAPYNELERSLRGDLDGDGDNDFDDFRLFQSDYDKANGQGAFAALRAVPEPGAAALMTLGIAGGAARQRR
;
A
#
# COMPACT_ATOMS: atom_id res chain seq x y z
N MET A 1 -10.79 -42.15 -67.58
CA MET A 1 -10.38 -41.01 -68.42
C MET A 1 -9.35 -40.23 -67.62
N THR A 2 -8.06 -40.61 -67.75
CA THR A 2 -7.00 -39.92 -68.53
C THR A 2 -6.63 -38.57 -67.89
N ALA A 3 -5.54 -38.37 -67.12
CA ALA A 3 -4.09 -38.66 -67.26
C ALA A 3 -3.29 -37.71 -68.18
N SER A 4 -2.08 -37.35 -67.70
CA SER A 4 -0.89 -36.74 -68.35
C SER A 4 -0.63 -35.26 -67.96
N LEU A 5 0.43 -34.89 -67.19
CA LEU A 5 1.90 -35.00 -67.34
C LEU A 5 2.52 -34.07 -68.41
N GLY A 6 3.56 -33.33 -67.99
CA GLY A 6 4.49 -32.60 -68.86
C GLY A 6 5.57 -31.80 -68.10
N VAL A 7 6.72 -32.43 -67.85
CA VAL A 7 8.00 -31.89 -67.36
C VAL A 7 8.91 -31.55 -68.56
N PHE A 8 9.91 -30.66 -68.38
CA PHE A 8 11.27 -30.54 -69.00
C PHE A 8 11.64 -29.03 -68.98
N GLY A 9 12.82 -28.50 -68.64
CA GLY A 9 14.23 -28.94 -68.54
C GLY A 9 15.13 -27.70 -68.84
N PRO A 10 16.42 -27.65 -68.48
CA PRO A 10 17.17 -26.42 -68.15
C PRO A 10 18.18 -25.92 -69.22
N THR A 11 18.71 -24.70 -69.07
CA THR A 11 19.84 -24.11 -69.84
C THR A 11 20.55 -23.05 -68.97
N LEU A 12 21.77 -23.27 -68.46
CA LEU A 12 23.14 -23.14 -69.02
C LEU A 12 23.84 -21.79 -68.73
N LEU A 13 24.99 -21.89 -68.05
CA LEU A 13 26.00 -20.85 -67.72
C LEU A 13 26.64 -20.18 -68.95
N PRO A 14 27.28 -19.00 -68.75
CA PRO A 14 28.72 -18.87 -69.05
C PRO A 14 29.50 -18.04 -67.97
N LEU A 15 30.61 -18.56 -67.45
CA LEU A 15 32.02 -18.27 -67.79
C LEU A 15 32.63 -16.99 -67.17
N LEU A 16 33.60 -17.23 -66.28
CA LEU A 16 34.61 -16.28 -65.76
C LEU A 16 35.57 -15.81 -66.86
N PRO A 17 36.27 -14.68 -66.63
CA PRO A 17 37.66 -14.55 -67.04
C PRO A 17 38.58 -14.28 -65.84
N ASP A 18 39.82 -14.74 -65.99
CA ASP A 18 40.86 -14.80 -64.97
C ASP A 18 42.10 -13.99 -65.42
N PHE A 19 42.81 -13.43 -64.44
CA PHE A 19 44.19 -12.87 -64.40
C PHE A 19 44.61 -11.59 -65.15
N ALA A 20 45.12 -10.61 -64.37
CA ALA A 20 46.54 -10.20 -64.40
C ALA A 20 46.93 -9.35 -63.14
N PRO A 21 48.18 -9.42 -62.63
CA PRO A 21 48.62 -8.74 -61.41
C PRO A 21 49.34 -7.41 -61.70
N MET A 22 49.28 -6.45 -60.77
CA MET A 22 50.14 -5.26 -60.82
C MET A 22 50.62 -4.88 -59.41
N SER A 23 51.93 -4.96 -59.21
CA SER A 23 52.63 -4.43 -58.03
C SER A 23 53.05 -2.99 -58.30
N LEU A 24 53.00 -2.10 -57.30
CA LEU A 24 53.91 -0.94 -57.18
C LEU A 24 53.92 -0.39 -55.74
N THR A 25 54.98 -0.77 -55.02
CA THR A 25 55.88 0.08 -54.21
C THR A 25 55.39 1.30 -53.42
N ARG A 26 55.77 1.28 -52.13
CA ARG A 26 56.37 2.34 -51.29
C ARG A 26 55.68 3.71 -51.22
N SER A 27 55.16 4.05 -50.04
CA SER A 27 55.48 5.32 -49.38
C SER A 27 55.31 5.22 -47.86
N LEU A 28 56.45 5.34 -47.18
CA LEU A 28 56.56 5.72 -45.77
C LEU A 28 56.24 7.22 -45.68
N LEU A 29 55.43 7.66 -44.70
CA LEU A 29 55.78 8.68 -43.68
C LEU A 29 54.52 9.25 -43.00
N ARG A 30 54.64 9.42 -41.67
CA ARG A 30 53.86 10.30 -40.77
C ARG A 30 52.51 9.76 -40.24
N LEU A 31 52.60 8.94 -39.19
CA LEU A 31 51.57 8.88 -38.14
C LEU A 31 52.08 9.57 -36.87
N ARG A 32 51.15 10.26 -36.18
CA ARG A 32 51.22 11.04 -34.91
C ARG A 32 51.22 12.56 -35.17
N PRO A 33 50.05 13.22 -35.04
CA PRO A 33 49.36 13.36 -33.75
C PRO A 33 47.83 13.22 -33.87
N PHE A 34 47.28 12.05 -33.57
CA PHE A 34 45.82 11.90 -33.39
C PHE A 34 45.43 11.05 -32.17
N LEU A 35 46.41 10.56 -31.40
CA LEU A 35 46.16 9.66 -30.27
C LEU A 35 45.78 10.37 -28.95
N ALA A 36 45.77 11.70 -28.92
CA ALA A 36 45.44 12.48 -27.71
C ALA A 36 43.99 13.01 -27.70
N LEU A 37 43.26 12.96 -28.83
CA LEU A 37 41.85 13.37 -28.87
C LEU A 37 40.86 12.21 -28.72
N MET A 38 41.34 10.96 -28.77
CA MET A 38 40.49 9.76 -28.68
C MET A 38 40.41 9.15 -27.27
N LEU A 39 40.98 9.81 -26.26
CA LEU A 39 40.97 9.38 -24.86
C LEU A 39 40.09 10.27 -23.96
N LEU A 40 39.45 11.31 -24.51
CA LEU A 40 38.51 12.17 -23.78
C LEU A 40 37.02 11.87 -24.06
N ALA A 41 36.72 10.88 -24.91
CA ALA A 41 35.36 10.56 -25.35
C ALA A 41 34.79 9.25 -24.74
N LEU A 42 35.36 8.78 -23.63
CA LEU A 42 34.95 7.55 -22.92
C LEU A 42 34.67 7.82 -21.43
N MET A 43 34.16 9.01 -21.08
CA MET A 43 33.36 9.10 -19.86
C MET A 43 31.98 8.54 -20.19
N PRO A 44 31.55 7.41 -19.59
CA PRO A 44 30.16 7.01 -19.69
C PRO A 44 29.35 8.17 -19.12
N LEU A 45 28.51 8.79 -19.96
CA LEU A 45 27.40 9.57 -19.45
C LEU A 45 26.59 8.58 -18.60
N ALA A 46 26.71 8.68 -17.27
CA ALA A 46 25.74 8.11 -16.38
C ALA A 46 24.42 8.80 -16.72
N LEU A 47 23.61 8.17 -17.55
CA LEU A 47 22.21 8.52 -17.65
C LEU A 47 21.68 8.42 -16.21
N PRO A 48 20.98 9.44 -15.69
CA PRO A 48 20.28 9.27 -14.42
C PRO A 48 19.45 7.99 -14.56
N GLY A 49 19.68 7.05 -13.64
CA GLY A 49 18.88 5.84 -13.60
C GLY A 49 17.43 6.27 -13.52
N VAL A 50 16.62 5.83 -14.48
CA VAL A 50 15.17 5.90 -14.32
C VAL A 50 14.89 4.94 -13.17
N SER A 51 14.70 5.48 -11.96
CA SER A 51 14.04 4.73 -10.89
C SER A 51 12.66 4.42 -11.43
N LEU A 52 12.32 3.14 -11.55
CA LEU A 52 10.93 2.78 -11.79
C LEU A 52 10.20 3.05 -10.47
N ALA A 53 9.05 3.72 -10.54
CA ALA A 53 8.15 3.89 -9.41
C ALA A 53 7.95 2.52 -8.73
N GLU A 54 8.24 2.46 -7.43
CA GLU A 54 7.98 1.27 -6.62
C GLU A 54 6.73 1.54 -5.79
N ASP A 55 5.58 1.25 -6.38
CA ASP A 55 4.31 1.37 -5.67
C ASP A 55 4.28 0.40 -4.48
N VAL A 56 3.64 0.83 -3.39
CA VAL A 56 3.36 0.03 -2.21
C VAL A 56 1.92 0.24 -1.76
N ILE A 57 1.32 -0.78 -1.12
CA ILE A 57 0.07 -0.61 -0.40
C ILE A 57 0.38 -0.01 0.97
N LEU A 58 -0.34 1.04 1.32
CA LEU A 58 -0.29 1.71 2.61
C LEU A 58 -1.61 1.52 3.32
N PHE A 59 -1.54 1.33 4.63
CA PHE A 59 -2.69 1.17 5.51
C PHE A 59 -2.57 2.10 6.71
N PRO A 60 -3.21 3.29 6.68
CA PRO A 60 -3.40 4.10 7.86
C PRO A 60 -4.47 3.46 8.74
N TYR A 61 -4.23 3.38 10.05
CA TYR A 61 -5.17 2.81 11.00
C TYR A 61 -5.09 3.52 12.35
N PHE A 62 -6.07 3.28 13.21
CA PHE A 62 -6.03 3.70 14.60
C PHE A 62 -6.05 2.48 15.52
N ASP A 63 -5.72 2.69 16.80
CA ASP A 63 -5.88 1.68 17.85
C ASP A 63 -6.86 2.17 18.93
N ALA A 64 -7.27 1.26 19.80
CA ALA A 64 -8.20 1.53 20.90
C ALA A 64 -9.44 2.33 20.45
N ASN A 65 -9.53 3.61 20.80
CA ASN A 65 -10.61 4.52 20.43
C ASN A 65 -10.13 5.71 19.55
N GLY A 66 -8.89 5.69 19.07
CA GLY A 66 -8.32 6.74 18.22
C GLY A 66 -7.71 7.94 18.97
N GLN A 67 -7.55 7.85 20.29
CA GLN A 67 -6.91 8.88 21.10
C GLN A 67 -5.36 8.85 21.03
N ASN A 68 -4.78 7.75 20.54
CA ASN A 68 -3.32 7.61 20.46
C ASN A 68 -2.76 8.17 19.14
N GLY A 69 -3.61 8.39 18.12
CA GLY A 69 -3.21 8.90 16.81
C GLY A 69 -3.49 7.92 15.66
N VAL A 70 -3.00 8.31 14.49
CA VAL A 70 -3.00 7.49 13.27
C VAL A 70 -1.64 6.81 13.16
N TYR A 71 -1.66 5.50 13.01
CA TYR A 71 -0.50 4.67 12.70
C TYR A 71 -0.50 4.35 11.21
N LEU A 72 0.64 3.92 10.70
CA LEU A 72 0.80 3.55 9.30
C LEU A 72 1.49 2.20 9.20
N SER A 73 0.90 1.31 8.42
CA SER A 73 1.53 0.09 7.96
C SER A 73 1.62 0.09 6.44
N TRP A 74 2.49 -0.77 5.90
CA TRP A 74 2.70 -0.86 4.46
C TRP A 74 2.96 -2.30 4.05
N SER A 75 2.73 -2.63 2.78
CA SER A 75 2.91 -3.97 2.23
C SER A 75 3.26 -3.92 0.73
N LYS A 76 4.10 -4.86 0.30
CA LYS A 76 4.41 -5.08 -1.14
C LYS A 76 3.50 -6.09 -1.81
N ASP A 77 2.88 -6.99 -1.03
CA ASP A 77 2.08 -8.12 -1.54
C ASP A 77 0.60 -8.04 -1.13
N GLY A 78 0.24 -7.03 -0.33
CA GLY A 78 -1.11 -6.83 0.23
C GLY A 78 -1.47 -7.81 1.35
N ARG A 79 -0.56 -8.66 1.81
CA ARG A 79 -0.85 -9.73 2.78
C ARG A 79 0.04 -9.62 4.00
N ASN A 80 1.30 -9.28 3.81
CA ASN A 80 2.27 -9.08 4.87
C ASN A 80 2.49 -7.59 5.06
N PHE A 81 1.89 -7.05 6.11
CA PHE A 81 2.06 -5.66 6.51
C PHE A 81 3.17 -5.50 7.54
N GLU A 82 3.92 -4.42 7.38
CA GLU A 82 4.98 -3.98 8.27
C GLU A 82 4.69 -2.59 8.83
N GLN A 83 5.27 -2.22 9.98
CA GLN A 83 5.07 -0.87 10.54
C GLN A 83 5.93 0.14 9.81
N ALA A 84 5.37 1.31 9.54
CA ALA A 84 6.14 2.52 9.30
C ALA A 84 6.44 3.21 10.66
N ASN A 85 7.35 4.19 10.63
CA ASN A 85 7.67 5.06 11.78
C ASN A 85 7.97 4.29 13.10
N GLY A 86 8.61 3.12 13.00
CA GLY A 86 8.96 2.31 14.18
C GLY A 86 7.76 1.93 15.06
N GLY A 87 6.54 1.85 14.48
CA GLY A 87 5.32 1.54 15.22
C GLY A 87 4.74 2.70 16.02
N LYS A 88 5.23 3.93 15.82
CA LYS A 88 4.70 5.14 16.44
C LYS A 88 3.65 5.81 15.55
N PRO A 89 2.72 6.60 16.11
CA PRO A 89 1.76 7.36 15.32
C PRO A 89 2.46 8.31 14.34
N ILE A 90 1.99 8.33 13.09
CA ILE A 90 2.39 9.30 12.07
C ILE A 90 1.65 10.64 12.21
N PHE A 91 0.52 10.64 12.91
CA PHE A 91 -0.29 11.82 13.18
C PHE A 91 -0.96 11.70 14.55
N THR A 92 -1.04 12.81 15.29
CA THR A 92 -1.62 12.83 16.64
C THR A 92 -2.93 13.61 16.67
N PRO A 93 -3.89 13.26 17.55
CA PRO A 93 -5.20 13.90 17.52
C PRO A 93 -5.14 15.38 17.92
N PRO A 94 -5.80 16.28 17.16
CA PRO A 94 -5.87 17.68 17.52
C PRO A 94 -6.71 17.87 18.79
N GLN A 95 -6.37 18.88 19.61
CA GLN A 95 -7.09 19.19 20.84
C GLN A 95 -8.22 20.20 20.57
N TRP A 96 -9.22 19.80 19.79
CA TRP A 96 -10.37 20.66 19.50
C TRP A 96 -11.43 20.59 20.61
N GLY A 97 -12.31 21.61 20.65
CA GLY A 97 -13.42 21.69 21.61
C GLY A 97 -14.50 20.62 21.37
N GLY A 98 -15.37 20.42 22.37
CA GLY A 98 -16.52 19.50 22.23
C GLY A 98 -16.16 18.01 22.17
N GLY A 99 -14.95 17.63 22.60
CA GLY A 99 -14.48 16.26 22.54
C GLY A 99 -14.03 15.79 21.14
N GLN A 100 -13.87 16.73 20.20
CA GLN A 100 -13.40 16.45 18.84
C GLN A 100 -11.88 16.22 18.81
N ASN A 101 -11.39 15.24 19.56
CA ASN A 101 -9.97 14.98 19.82
C ASN A 101 -9.56 13.52 19.60
N LEU A 102 -10.23 12.84 18.67
CA LEU A 102 -9.88 11.50 18.17
C LEU A 102 -9.38 11.57 16.73
N THR A 103 -8.70 10.53 16.28
CA THR A 103 -8.32 10.28 14.88
C THR A 103 -8.73 8.87 14.47
N ARG A 104 -10.03 8.63 14.40
CA ARG A 104 -10.58 7.31 14.01
C ARG A 104 -10.82 7.27 12.50
N ASP A 105 -10.82 6.06 11.96
CA ASP A 105 -11.19 5.76 10.58
C ASP A 105 -10.43 6.62 9.55
N PRO A 106 -9.08 6.70 9.62
CA PRO A 106 -8.32 7.56 8.74
C PRO A 106 -8.39 7.07 7.28
N SER A 107 -8.65 8.00 6.36
CA SER A 107 -8.59 7.77 4.92
C SER A 107 -7.63 8.75 4.27
N ILE A 108 -6.74 8.24 3.42
CA ILE A 108 -5.70 9.04 2.75
C ILE A 108 -5.75 8.82 1.24
N VAL A 109 -5.65 9.90 0.48
CA VAL A 109 -5.40 9.88 -0.96
C VAL A 109 -4.12 10.65 -1.28
N TYR A 110 -3.35 10.18 -2.26
CA TYR A 110 -2.21 10.90 -2.81
C TYR A 110 -2.55 11.45 -4.21
N HIS A 111 -2.28 12.72 -4.44
CA HIS A 111 -2.44 13.36 -5.75
C HIS A 111 -1.57 14.62 -5.84
N ASP A 112 -0.92 14.82 -7.00
CA ASP A 112 -0.12 16.01 -7.31
C ASP A 112 0.90 16.42 -6.22
N GLY A 113 1.58 15.43 -5.63
CA GLY A 113 2.63 15.67 -4.63
C GLY A 113 2.13 15.90 -3.21
N LEU A 114 0.84 15.68 -2.93
CA LEU A 114 0.27 15.82 -1.61
C LEU A 114 -0.58 14.62 -1.22
N PHE A 115 -0.38 14.16 0.01
CA PHE A 115 -1.31 13.31 0.73
C PHE A 115 -2.38 14.19 1.38
N HIS A 116 -3.64 13.79 1.23
CA HIS A 116 -4.78 14.39 1.92
C HIS A 116 -5.42 13.34 2.81
N MET A 117 -5.50 13.62 4.11
CA MET A 117 -6.10 12.75 5.11
C MET A 117 -7.38 13.35 5.65
N VAL A 118 -8.41 12.51 5.76
CA VAL A 118 -9.64 12.79 6.52
C VAL A 118 -9.85 11.75 7.62
N TRP A 119 -10.55 12.12 8.70
CA TRP A 119 -10.80 11.21 9.83
C TRP A 119 -12.03 11.60 10.68
N THR A 120 -12.60 10.63 11.38
CA THR A 120 -13.62 10.84 12.41
C THR A 120 -12.99 11.44 13.68
N SER A 121 -13.43 12.63 14.09
CA SER A 121 -12.87 13.32 15.26
C SER A 121 -13.58 13.07 16.60
N ASN A 122 -14.80 12.52 16.59
CA ASN A 122 -15.56 12.10 17.79
C ASN A 122 -16.73 11.17 17.39
N TRP A 123 -17.27 10.42 18.35
CA TRP A 123 -18.51 9.65 18.23
C TRP A 123 -19.74 10.54 18.00
N SER A 124 -19.72 11.79 18.47
CA SER A 124 -20.82 12.73 18.27
C SER A 124 -20.31 14.08 17.81
N GLY A 125 -21.09 14.77 16.99
CA GLY A 125 -20.82 16.12 16.54
C GLY A 125 -20.93 16.25 15.02
N THR A 126 -20.65 17.47 14.54
CA THR A 126 -21.02 17.92 13.20
C THR A 126 -19.82 18.13 12.28
N ILE A 127 -18.64 17.62 12.65
CA ILE A 127 -17.40 17.84 11.92
C ILE A 127 -16.61 16.54 11.75
N PHE A 128 -15.77 16.52 10.73
CA PHE A 128 -14.64 15.63 10.58
C PHE A 128 -13.34 16.44 10.44
N GLY A 129 -12.20 15.78 10.53
CA GLY A 129 -10.90 16.44 10.38
C GLY A 129 -10.31 16.30 8.98
N HIS A 130 -9.54 17.31 8.55
CA HIS A 130 -8.71 17.26 7.35
C HIS A 130 -7.28 17.75 7.66
N ALA A 131 -6.28 17.11 7.06
CA ALA A 131 -4.89 17.55 7.06
C ALA A 131 -4.21 17.06 5.78
N SER A 132 -3.14 17.73 5.40
CA SER A 132 -2.33 17.38 4.24
C SER A 132 -0.86 17.22 4.60
N SER A 133 -0.13 16.43 3.82
CA SER A 133 1.30 16.19 4.01
C SER A 133 1.98 16.00 2.66
N PRO A 134 3.22 16.48 2.46
CA PRO A 134 3.98 16.16 1.26
C PRO A 134 4.68 14.79 1.34
N ASP A 135 4.76 14.18 2.53
CA ASP A 135 5.65 13.04 2.78
C ASP A 135 5.15 12.05 3.87
N LEU A 136 3.93 12.24 4.39
CA LEU A 136 3.35 11.53 5.56
C LEU A 136 4.09 11.75 6.89
N VAL A 137 5.12 12.60 6.91
CA VAL A 137 5.92 12.96 8.11
C VAL A 137 5.51 14.35 8.60
N THR A 138 5.54 15.32 7.70
CA THR A 138 5.26 16.73 7.99
C THR A 138 3.80 17.01 7.65
N TRP A 139 2.97 17.14 8.68
CA TRP A 139 1.55 17.43 8.51
C TRP A 139 1.25 18.93 8.60
N SER A 140 0.31 19.39 7.80
CA SER A 140 -0.26 20.73 7.93
C SER A 140 -1.08 20.86 9.23
N THR A 141 -1.38 22.10 9.60
CA THR A 141 -2.27 22.35 10.74
C THR A 141 -3.64 21.71 10.49
N PRO A 142 -4.12 20.83 11.39
CA PRO A 142 -5.41 20.17 11.22
C PRO A 142 -6.57 21.16 11.08
N GLN A 143 -7.47 20.89 10.14
CA GLN A 143 -8.66 21.69 9.84
C GLN A 143 -9.93 20.94 10.26
N GLN A 144 -10.91 21.67 10.79
CA GLN A 144 -12.26 21.15 11.04
C GLN A 144 -13.10 21.38 9.79
N VAL A 145 -13.66 20.31 9.23
CA VAL A 145 -14.60 20.40 8.11
C VAL A 145 -16.01 20.15 8.64
N GLN A 146 -16.89 21.14 8.45
CA GLN A 146 -18.31 21.04 8.78
C GLN A 146 -19.10 20.80 7.49
N PRO A 147 -19.44 19.54 7.14
CA PRO A 147 -20.08 19.25 5.85
C PRO A 147 -21.50 19.80 5.74
N PHE A 148 -22.25 19.87 6.84
CA PHE A 148 -23.62 20.40 6.82
C PHE A 148 -23.64 21.91 7.12
N PRO A 149 -24.30 22.73 6.29
CA PRO A 149 -24.32 24.18 6.44
C PRO A 149 -25.00 24.60 7.75
N GLN A 150 -24.49 25.66 8.37
CA GLN A 150 -25.09 26.22 9.58
C GLN A 150 -26.51 26.76 9.30
N GLY A 151 -27.43 26.51 10.23
CA GLY A 151 -28.84 26.91 10.11
C GLY A 151 -29.72 25.89 9.40
N GLY A 152 -29.14 24.87 8.78
CA GLY A 152 -29.85 23.66 8.36
C GLY A 152 -29.97 22.63 9.48
N GLU A 153 -30.60 21.51 9.16
CA GLU A 153 -30.57 20.32 10.01
C GLU A 153 -29.11 19.88 10.25
N GLN A 154 -28.80 19.51 11.49
CA GLN A 154 -27.46 19.11 11.89
C GLN A 154 -27.42 17.63 12.22
N PRO A 155 -26.38 16.90 11.80
CA PRO A 155 -26.27 15.48 12.09
C PRO A 155 -25.93 15.21 13.55
N ASN A 156 -26.29 14.03 14.02
CA ASN A 156 -25.83 13.51 15.32
C ASN A 156 -24.32 13.20 15.29
N ASN A 157 -23.82 12.79 14.12
CA ASN A 157 -22.48 12.28 13.91
C ASN A 157 -21.98 12.56 12.49
N VAL A 158 -20.67 12.57 12.32
CA VAL A 158 -19.98 12.51 11.02
C VAL A 158 -18.89 11.44 11.14
N TRP A 159 -19.19 10.24 10.67
CA TRP A 159 -18.37 9.04 10.89
C TRP A 159 -17.75 8.51 9.61
N ALA A 160 -16.58 7.91 9.77
CA ALA A 160 -15.78 7.23 8.76
C ALA A 160 -15.72 8.00 7.44
N PRO A 161 -15.20 9.24 7.43
CA PRO A 161 -15.00 9.95 6.19
C PRO A 161 -13.97 9.22 5.33
N GLU A 162 -14.31 8.98 4.07
CA GLU A 162 -13.43 8.42 3.06
C GLU A 162 -13.21 9.46 1.96
N ILE A 163 -12.00 9.51 1.42
CA ILE A 163 -11.59 10.50 0.43
C ILE A 163 -10.99 9.81 -0.80
N PHE A 164 -11.50 10.17 -1.97
CA PHE A 164 -10.96 9.73 -3.24
C PHE A 164 -10.92 10.87 -4.26
N ARG A 165 -10.06 10.69 -5.27
CA ARG A 165 -9.90 11.60 -6.39
C ARG A 165 -10.78 11.14 -7.57
N ASP A 166 -11.81 11.89 -7.91
CA ASP A 166 -12.62 11.64 -9.11
C ASP A 166 -11.92 12.21 -10.34
N HIS A 167 -11.09 11.39 -10.97
CA HIS A 167 -10.36 11.75 -12.19
C HIS A 167 -11.25 12.06 -13.40
N VAL A 168 -12.54 11.73 -13.37
CA VAL A 168 -13.49 12.10 -14.44
C VAL A 168 -14.00 13.53 -14.23
N ALA A 169 -14.34 13.87 -12.99
CA ALA A 169 -14.81 15.21 -12.61
C ALA A 169 -13.67 16.21 -12.36
N GLU A 170 -12.45 15.71 -12.19
CA GLU A 170 -11.27 16.49 -11.82
C GLU A 170 -11.38 17.18 -10.42
N ASP A 171 -12.09 16.53 -9.48
CA ASP A 171 -12.24 16.95 -8.08
C ASP A 171 -11.90 15.84 -7.07
N TYR A 172 -11.93 16.19 -5.78
CA TYR A 172 -11.98 15.25 -4.67
C TYR A 172 -13.40 15.10 -4.18
N LYS A 173 -13.76 13.86 -3.82
CA LYS A 173 -15.02 13.56 -3.14
C LYS A 173 -14.71 13.02 -1.76
N ILE A 174 -15.43 13.52 -0.77
CA ILE A 174 -15.36 13.05 0.61
C ILE A 174 -16.72 12.50 0.97
N VAL A 175 -16.79 11.21 1.27
CA VAL A 175 -18.01 10.48 1.63
C VAL A 175 -17.98 10.12 3.12
N TRP A 176 -19.11 10.15 3.81
CA TRP A 176 -19.19 9.78 5.23
C TRP A 176 -20.58 9.24 5.61
N SER A 177 -20.68 8.70 6.81
CA SER A 177 -21.92 8.22 7.41
C SER A 177 -22.45 9.21 8.45
N SER A 178 -23.72 9.62 8.33
CA SER A 178 -24.38 10.50 9.28
C SER A 178 -25.82 10.06 9.53
N THR A 179 -26.28 10.26 10.76
CA THR A 179 -27.72 10.28 11.10
C THR A 179 -28.20 11.73 11.18
N LEU A 180 -29.14 12.12 10.33
CA LEU A 180 -29.90 13.36 10.51
C LEU A 180 -31.12 13.13 11.42
N PRO A 181 -31.56 14.12 12.23
CA PRO A 181 -32.77 13.98 13.03
C PRO A 181 -34.04 13.59 12.25
N SER A 182 -34.19 14.04 11.01
CA SER A 182 -35.28 13.68 10.12
C SER A 182 -35.24 12.21 9.73
N GLU A 183 -34.05 11.70 9.41
CA GLU A 183 -33.79 10.29 9.11
C GLU A 183 -34.10 9.40 10.31
N PHE A 184 -33.55 9.73 11.48
CA PHE A 184 -33.76 8.96 12.71
C PHE A 184 -35.24 8.75 13.10
N ASN A 185 -36.15 9.58 12.58
CA ASN A 185 -37.58 9.53 12.89
C ASN A 185 -38.45 9.15 11.67
N ASP A 186 -37.89 8.51 10.65
CA ASP A 186 -38.60 8.15 9.41
C ASP A 186 -39.54 6.94 9.57
N GLY A 187 -39.31 6.10 10.57
CA GLY A 187 -40.11 4.92 10.89
C GLY A 187 -39.74 3.65 10.11
N ASP A 188 -38.56 3.57 9.48
CA ASP A 188 -38.08 2.35 8.78
C ASP A 188 -37.68 1.21 9.74
N GLY A 189 -37.49 1.53 11.02
CA GLY A 189 -37.13 0.59 12.08
C GLY A 189 -35.66 0.18 12.07
N SER A 190 -34.81 0.92 11.36
CA SER A 190 -33.38 0.79 11.41
C SER A 190 -32.84 1.60 12.59
N GLN A 191 -32.26 0.88 13.54
CA GLN A 191 -31.61 1.49 14.71
C GLN A 191 -30.34 0.69 14.99
N ASP A 192 -29.22 1.38 15.02
CA ASP A 192 -27.99 0.81 15.55
C ASP A 192 -27.97 0.88 17.10
N PRO A 193 -27.04 0.16 17.77
CA PRO A 193 -26.90 0.20 19.23
C PRO A 193 -26.54 1.59 19.81
N HIS A 194 -26.13 2.53 18.96
CA HIS A 194 -25.77 3.91 19.27
C HIS A 194 -26.91 4.89 18.96
N ASN A 195 -28.12 4.38 18.66
CA ASN A 195 -29.29 5.19 18.32
C ASN A 195 -29.06 6.03 17.06
N GLY A 196 -28.35 5.46 16.09
CA GLY A 196 -28.16 5.98 14.74
C GLY A 196 -29.03 5.27 13.71
N ASP A 197 -29.30 6.01 12.64
CA ASP A 197 -29.92 5.57 11.39
C ASP A 197 -29.19 6.31 10.27
N HIS A 198 -28.15 5.66 9.72
CA HIS A 198 -27.15 6.34 8.92
C HIS A 198 -27.47 6.27 7.43
N ARG A 199 -27.17 7.38 6.75
CA ARG A 199 -27.09 7.45 5.29
C ARG A 199 -25.69 7.86 4.86
N MET A 200 -25.35 7.49 3.64
CA MET A 200 -24.07 7.82 3.02
C MET A 200 -24.16 9.17 2.30
N TYR A 201 -23.51 10.19 2.83
CA TYR A 201 -23.46 11.53 2.25
C TYR A 201 -22.10 11.79 1.63
N TYR A 202 -22.01 12.74 0.71
CA TYR A 202 -20.73 13.22 0.19
C TYR A 202 -20.72 14.74 -0.08
N ILE A 203 -19.51 15.30 -0.12
CA ILE A 203 -19.19 16.65 -0.60
C ILE A 203 -18.06 16.58 -1.61
N GLU A 204 -17.93 17.63 -2.40
CA GLU A 204 -16.91 17.80 -3.43
C GLU A 204 -16.03 19.01 -3.11
N THR A 205 -14.74 18.92 -3.45
CA THR A 205 -13.80 20.04 -3.33
C THR A 205 -12.64 19.89 -4.32
N THR A 206 -12.03 21.00 -4.71
CA THR A 206 -10.77 21.01 -5.47
C THR A 206 -9.61 21.62 -4.67
N ASP A 207 -9.88 22.25 -3.53
CA ASP A 207 -8.92 23.08 -2.80
C ASP A 207 -8.95 22.89 -1.27
N PHE A 208 -9.86 22.06 -0.75
CA PHE A 208 -10.10 21.80 0.68
C PHE A 208 -10.44 23.06 1.50
N GLN A 209 -10.87 24.13 0.82
CA GLN A 209 -11.32 25.38 1.43
C GLN A 209 -12.79 25.64 1.10
N SER A 210 -13.20 25.32 -0.12
CA SER A 210 -14.56 25.42 -0.60
C SER A 210 -15.13 24.02 -0.82
N PHE A 211 -16.34 23.78 -0.30
CA PHE A 211 -17.02 22.50 -0.40
C PHE A 211 -18.41 22.69 -1.03
N SER A 212 -18.85 21.68 -1.79
CA SER A 212 -20.23 21.63 -2.28
C SER A 212 -21.25 21.48 -1.14
N THR A 213 -22.54 21.59 -1.47
CA THR A 213 -23.60 21.23 -0.52
C THR A 213 -23.64 19.70 -0.38
N PRO A 214 -23.81 19.15 0.85
CA PRO A 214 -23.85 17.71 1.04
C PRO A 214 -25.06 17.08 0.34
N GLU A 215 -24.81 15.97 -0.36
CA GLU A 215 -25.82 15.18 -1.06
C GLU A 215 -25.71 13.70 -0.67
N LEU A 216 -26.77 12.91 -0.88
CA LEU A 216 -26.70 11.46 -0.70
C LEU A 216 -25.87 10.84 -1.81
N LEU A 217 -24.85 10.06 -1.47
CA LEU A 217 -24.08 9.28 -2.44
C LEU A 217 -24.78 7.96 -2.79
N PHE A 218 -25.39 7.34 -1.78
CA PHE A 218 -26.10 6.08 -1.87
C PHE A 218 -27.62 6.30 -1.82
N GLN A 219 -28.35 5.64 -2.70
CA GLN A 219 -29.81 5.64 -2.71
C GLN A 219 -30.31 5.07 -1.39
N ASP A 220 -31.25 5.77 -0.75
CA ASP A 220 -31.90 5.26 0.45
C ASP A 220 -32.76 4.04 0.13
N GLU A 221 -32.38 2.90 0.70
CA GLU A 221 -33.03 1.60 0.55
C GLU A 221 -33.89 1.22 1.80
N GLY A 222 -34.12 2.16 2.72
CA GLY A 222 -34.87 1.95 3.96
C GLY A 222 -34.11 1.08 4.97
N TYR A 223 -32.79 1.25 5.03
CA TYR A 223 -31.96 0.69 6.10
C TYR A 223 -30.63 1.44 6.25
N SER A 224 -30.17 1.54 7.49
CA SER A 224 -28.87 2.12 7.84
C SER A 224 -27.67 1.45 7.13
N VAL A 225 -26.81 2.29 6.55
CA VAL A 225 -25.54 1.91 5.91
C VAL A 225 -24.40 2.80 6.42
N ILE A 226 -23.20 2.22 6.57
CA ILE A 226 -22.02 2.96 7.01
C ILE A 226 -20.75 2.49 6.28
N ASP A 227 -19.62 3.16 6.57
CA ASP A 227 -18.26 2.76 6.22
C ASP A 227 -18.05 2.53 4.71
N ALA A 228 -18.39 3.54 3.90
CA ALA A 228 -18.12 3.50 2.47
C ALA A 228 -16.62 3.58 2.16
N HIS A 229 -16.21 2.85 1.12
CA HIS A 229 -14.93 3.04 0.45
C HIS A 229 -15.10 2.91 -1.06
N VAL A 230 -14.68 3.92 -1.82
CA VAL A 230 -14.94 4.03 -3.25
C VAL A 230 -13.64 3.89 -4.06
N VAL A 231 -13.65 3.02 -5.07
CA VAL A 231 -12.52 2.80 -5.98
C VAL A 231 -12.95 2.72 -7.43
N TRP A 232 -12.01 3.02 -8.33
CA TRP A 232 -12.24 2.93 -9.78
C TRP A 232 -11.90 1.54 -10.31
N GLN A 233 -12.85 0.93 -11.03
CA GLN A 233 -12.59 -0.24 -11.87
C GLN A 233 -12.47 0.20 -13.34
N SER A 234 -11.25 0.19 -13.85
CA SER A 234 -11.02 0.39 -15.28
C SER A 234 -11.44 -0.85 -16.10
N THR A 235 -12.01 -0.59 -17.27
CA THR A 235 -12.38 -1.58 -18.31
C THR A 235 -11.71 -1.29 -19.66
N GLY A 236 -10.90 -0.23 -19.73
CA GLY A 236 -10.27 0.25 -20.96
C GLY A 236 -9.18 1.27 -20.71
N SER A 237 -8.81 2.02 -21.75
CA SER A 237 -7.72 3.01 -21.69
C SER A 237 -8.22 4.45 -21.55
N GLY A 238 -9.51 4.71 -21.76
CA GLY A 238 -10.11 6.03 -21.57
C GLY A 238 -10.37 6.32 -20.10
N ALA A 239 -10.27 7.60 -19.72
CA ALA A 239 -10.55 8.06 -18.36
C ALA A 239 -11.98 7.75 -17.88
N SER A 240 -12.92 7.52 -18.81
CA SER A 240 -14.31 7.12 -18.49
C SER A 240 -14.62 5.68 -18.87
N ASP A 241 -13.63 4.89 -19.29
CA ASP A 241 -13.81 3.49 -19.68
C ASP A 241 -13.79 2.60 -18.43
N GLY A 242 -14.78 2.75 -17.57
CA GLY A 242 -14.84 2.00 -16.31
C GLY A 242 -16.07 2.35 -15.49
N ARG A 243 -16.02 1.98 -14.22
CA ARG A 243 -17.09 2.24 -13.25
C ARG A 243 -16.52 2.43 -11.86
N TRP A 244 -17.25 3.15 -11.02
CA TRP A 244 -16.94 3.24 -9.61
C TRP A 244 -17.52 2.04 -8.86
N VAL A 245 -16.76 1.54 -7.90
CA VAL A 245 -17.11 0.43 -7.02
C VAL A 245 -17.07 0.95 -5.60
N MET A 246 -18.18 0.84 -4.87
CA MET A 246 -18.25 1.18 -3.46
C MET A 246 -18.43 -0.10 -2.65
N SER A 247 -17.51 -0.37 -1.73
CA SER A 247 -17.77 -1.28 -0.62
C SER A 247 -18.43 -0.52 0.53
N LEU A 248 -19.42 -1.12 1.17
CA LEU A 248 -20.14 -0.51 2.29
C LEU A 248 -20.60 -1.58 3.29
N LYS A 249 -20.78 -1.18 4.54
CA LYS A 249 -21.39 -2.00 5.58
C LYS A 249 -22.90 -1.81 5.62
N LYS A 250 -23.62 -2.92 5.58
CA LYS A 250 -25.02 -2.95 6.01
C LYS A 250 -25.07 -2.90 7.53
N GLU A 251 -25.64 -1.86 8.12
CA GLU A 251 -25.66 -1.68 9.58
C GLU A 251 -27.02 -2.14 10.15
N GLN A 252 -27.28 -3.44 10.07
CA GLN A 252 -28.54 -4.02 10.55
C GLN A 252 -28.34 -5.21 11.51
N GLY A 253 -29.31 -5.41 12.39
CA GLY A 253 -29.36 -6.56 13.29
C GLY A 253 -29.44 -7.90 12.54
N THR A 254 -29.08 -8.99 13.23
CA THR A 254 -29.03 -10.34 12.65
C THR A 254 -30.35 -10.78 12.01
N GLU A 255 -31.49 -10.43 12.62
CA GLU A 255 -32.83 -10.77 12.09
C GLU A 255 -33.15 -10.06 10.76
N GLN A 256 -32.45 -8.97 10.45
CA GLN A 256 -32.59 -8.16 9.23
C GLN A 256 -31.46 -8.44 8.21
N GLY A 257 -30.74 -9.55 8.39
CA GLY A 257 -29.66 -9.99 7.51
C GLY A 257 -28.25 -9.70 8.03
N GLY A 258 -28.11 -9.00 9.16
CA GLY A 258 -26.84 -8.83 9.87
C GLY A 258 -25.85 -7.84 9.26
N LYS A 259 -24.75 -7.61 10.00
CA LYS A 259 -23.70 -6.65 9.70
C LYS A 259 -22.64 -7.23 8.76
N ASN A 260 -22.86 -7.07 7.46
CA ASN A 260 -22.05 -7.60 6.37
C ASN A 260 -21.58 -6.49 5.43
N ILE A 261 -20.54 -6.80 4.64
CA ILE A 261 -20.06 -5.92 3.58
C ILE A 261 -20.74 -6.28 2.25
N ARG A 262 -21.10 -5.26 1.49
CA ARG A 262 -21.72 -5.35 0.17
C ARG A 262 -21.03 -4.43 -0.81
N LEU A 263 -21.24 -4.68 -2.09
CA LEU A 263 -20.80 -3.79 -3.16
C LEU A 263 -21.98 -3.06 -3.79
N ALA A 264 -21.76 -1.81 -4.16
CA ALA A 264 -22.60 -1.03 -5.07
C ALA A 264 -21.73 -0.47 -6.19
N PHE A 265 -22.35 -0.15 -7.33
CA PHE A 265 -21.64 0.31 -8.52
C PHE A 265 -22.29 1.58 -9.06
N SER A 266 -21.48 2.47 -9.62
CA SER A 266 -21.91 3.65 -10.37
C SER A 266 -21.19 3.70 -11.72
N ASP A 267 -21.84 4.27 -12.73
CA ASP A 267 -21.18 4.68 -13.97
C ASP A 267 -20.08 5.73 -13.70
N ALA A 268 -19.32 6.09 -14.73
CA ALA A 268 -18.17 7.00 -14.63
C ALA A 268 -18.45 8.36 -13.98
N THR A 269 -19.68 8.89 -14.12
CA THR A 269 -20.08 10.16 -13.49
C THR A 269 -20.78 9.89 -12.17
N ILE A 270 -20.24 10.48 -11.10
CA ILE A 270 -20.86 10.47 -9.77
C ILE A 270 -21.74 11.70 -9.61
N GLY A 271 -22.95 11.48 -9.09
CA GLY A 271 -23.88 12.50 -8.65
C GLY A 271 -24.73 11.96 -7.49
N PRO A 272 -25.78 12.71 -7.09
CA PRO A 272 -26.64 12.28 -5.99
C PRO A 272 -27.30 10.93 -6.29
N SER A 273 -27.18 10.00 -5.33
CA SER A 273 -27.69 8.63 -5.38
C SER A 273 -27.15 7.81 -6.57
N SER A 274 -25.94 8.11 -7.03
CA SER A 274 -25.26 7.36 -8.11
C SER A 274 -25.02 5.89 -7.76
N PHE A 275 -24.87 5.58 -6.47
CA PHE A 275 -24.81 4.20 -5.99
C PHE A 275 -26.18 3.78 -5.46
N GLY A 276 -26.66 2.61 -5.85
CA GLY A 276 -27.92 2.06 -5.37
C GLY A 276 -27.83 0.56 -5.11
N GLN A 277 -28.86 -0.20 -5.51
CA GLN A 277 -29.00 -1.65 -5.34
C GLN A 277 -27.67 -2.38 -5.14
N THR A 278 -27.48 -2.93 -3.94
CA THR A 278 -26.26 -3.65 -3.59
C THR A 278 -26.25 -5.08 -4.12
N THR A 279 -25.07 -5.67 -4.18
CA THR A 279 -24.89 -7.11 -4.33
C THR A 279 -25.51 -7.86 -3.14
N GLN A 280 -25.59 -9.20 -3.27
CA GLN A 280 -25.64 -10.04 -2.07
C GLN A 280 -24.40 -9.79 -1.20
N PRO A 281 -24.46 -10.04 0.12
CA PRO A 281 -23.32 -9.83 1.00
C PRO A 281 -22.10 -10.63 0.53
N VAL A 282 -20.94 -9.98 0.55
CA VAL A 282 -19.66 -10.55 0.15
C VAL A 282 -19.02 -11.29 1.33
N VAL A 283 -18.93 -10.62 2.48
CA VAL A 283 -18.37 -11.17 3.73
C VAL A 283 -19.29 -10.87 4.92
N GLY A 284 -19.13 -11.63 6.00
CA GLY A 284 -19.92 -11.46 7.23
C GLY A 284 -21.25 -12.22 7.19
N PRO A 285 -22.23 -11.89 8.07
CA PRO A 285 -23.44 -12.67 8.25
C PRO A 285 -24.20 -12.88 6.94
N GLY A 286 -24.58 -14.14 6.69
CA GLY A 286 -25.28 -14.56 5.47
C GLY A 286 -24.38 -15.03 4.32
N THR A 287 -23.07 -15.12 4.52
CA THR A 287 -22.12 -15.59 3.50
C THR A 287 -21.31 -16.82 3.96
N PRO A 288 -20.62 -17.52 3.03
CA PRO A 288 -19.62 -18.51 3.39
C PRO A 288 -18.32 -17.92 3.95
N ILE A 289 -18.02 -16.65 3.68
CA ILE A 289 -16.78 -15.98 4.09
C ILE A 289 -17.03 -15.25 5.41
N ARG A 290 -16.50 -15.81 6.50
CA ARG A 290 -16.68 -15.27 7.86
C ARG A 290 -18.15 -15.04 8.22
N GLY A 291 -19.02 -15.98 7.84
CA GLY A 291 -20.49 -15.90 8.00
C GLY A 291 -21.02 -15.79 9.44
N ASN A 292 -20.17 -16.02 10.43
CA ASN A 292 -20.44 -15.91 11.86
C ASN A 292 -19.77 -14.70 12.53
N GLU A 293 -19.09 -13.86 11.76
CA GLU A 293 -18.33 -12.70 12.22
C GLU A 293 -18.97 -11.43 11.66
N VAL A 294 -19.05 -10.38 12.47
CA VAL A 294 -19.51 -9.07 12.01
C VAL A 294 -18.36 -8.31 11.37
N ALA A 295 -18.62 -7.65 10.25
CA ALA A 295 -17.62 -6.93 9.47
C ALA A 295 -17.93 -5.43 9.46
N GLU A 296 -16.91 -4.59 9.55
CA GLU A 296 -17.01 -3.13 9.39
C GLU A 296 -15.74 -2.57 8.74
N GLY A 297 -15.80 -1.31 8.32
CA GLY A 297 -14.63 -0.61 7.81
C GLY A 297 -13.96 -1.27 6.60
N SER A 298 -14.77 -1.64 5.60
CA SER A 298 -14.24 -2.28 4.40
C SER A 298 -13.40 -1.32 3.58
N SER A 299 -12.24 -1.76 3.12
CA SER A 299 -11.41 -1.04 2.15
C SER A 299 -10.95 -1.99 1.05
N THR A 300 -11.01 -1.53 -0.20
CA THR A 300 -10.80 -2.35 -1.40
C THR A 300 -9.74 -1.74 -2.28
N VAL A 301 -8.83 -2.53 -2.84
CA VAL A 301 -7.79 -2.07 -3.77
C VAL A 301 -7.59 -3.08 -4.90
N PHE A 302 -7.21 -2.62 -6.10
CA PHE A 302 -6.74 -3.49 -7.17
C PHE A 302 -5.20 -3.52 -7.15
N TRP A 303 -4.63 -4.68 -6.87
CA TRP A 303 -3.20 -4.88 -6.67
C TRP A 303 -2.75 -6.18 -7.31
N ASP A 304 -1.59 -6.19 -7.97
CA ASP A 304 -1.01 -7.40 -8.61
C ASP A 304 -2.02 -8.23 -9.43
N ASN A 305 -2.89 -7.52 -10.17
CA ASN A 305 -3.89 -8.08 -11.08
C ASN A 305 -5.04 -8.86 -10.37
N GLU A 306 -5.33 -8.50 -9.12
CA GLU A 306 -6.49 -8.97 -8.35
C GLU A 306 -7.07 -7.85 -7.47
N TRP A 307 -8.32 -8.03 -7.03
CA TRP A 307 -8.95 -7.17 -6.02
C TRP A 307 -8.69 -7.74 -4.64
N LEU A 308 -8.23 -6.90 -3.73
CA LEU A 308 -8.08 -7.20 -2.31
C LEU A 308 -9.09 -6.37 -1.53
N MET A 309 -9.90 -7.01 -0.69
CA MET A 309 -10.81 -6.35 0.25
C MET A 309 -10.39 -6.69 1.67
N TYR A 310 -10.21 -5.67 2.50
CA TYR A 310 -9.91 -5.79 3.92
C TYR A 310 -11.05 -5.26 4.77
N TRP A 311 -11.22 -5.77 5.99
CA TRP A 311 -12.21 -5.26 6.93
C TRP A 311 -11.85 -5.55 8.39
N ASP A 312 -12.40 -4.76 9.31
CA ASP A 312 -12.32 -4.99 10.75
C ASP A 312 -13.38 -6.02 11.16
N SER A 313 -12.93 -7.19 11.60
CA SER A 313 -13.80 -8.20 12.25
C SER A 313 -13.90 -7.88 13.73
N TYR A 314 -14.42 -6.69 14.03
CA TYR A 314 -14.30 -6.02 15.33
C TYR A 314 -14.90 -6.82 16.49
N GLY A 315 -15.94 -7.60 16.23
CA GLY A 315 -16.54 -8.50 17.23
C GLY A 315 -15.66 -9.70 17.59
N ASN A 316 -14.69 -10.01 16.72
CA ASN A 316 -13.77 -11.14 16.82
C ASN A 316 -12.34 -10.72 17.19
N GLY A 317 -12.03 -9.42 17.15
CA GLY A 317 -10.75 -8.86 17.61
C GLY A 317 -9.58 -9.11 16.65
N HIS A 318 -9.84 -9.21 15.35
CA HIS A 318 -8.83 -9.29 14.30
C HIS A 318 -9.26 -8.53 13.05
N TYR A 319 -8.30 -8.24 12.19
CA TYR A 319 -8.56 -7.78 10.82
C TYR A 319 -8.65 -8.99 9.88
N SER A 320 -9.32 -8.81 8.74
CA SER A 320 -9.59 -9.88 7.80
C SER A 320 -9.42 -9.41 6.36
N MET A 321 -9.24 -10.36 5.44
CA MET A 321 -9.16 -10.07 4.01
C MET A 321 -9.77 -11.14 3.13
N ALA A 322 -10.16 -10.74 1.93
CA ALA A 322 -10.60 -11.61 0.85
C ALA A 322 -10.07 -11.08 -0.48
N SER A 323 -9.75 -11.99 -1.40
CA SER A 323 -9.29 -11.68 -2.75
C SER A 323 -10.36 -12.00 -3.78
N SER A 324 -10.33 -11.31 -4.92
CA SER A 324 -11.22 -11.58 -6.05
C SER A 324 -10.58 -11.20 -7.39
N PRO A 325 -10.68 -12.05 -8.42
CA PRO A 325 -10.23 -11.67 -9.76
C PRO A 325 -11.19 -10.71 -10.48
N ASP A 326 -12.45 -10.62 -10.04
CA ASP A 326 -13.54 -10.03 -10.85
C ASP A 326 -14.62 -9.27 -10.05
N LEU A 327 -14.43 -9.08 -8.73
CA LEU A 327 -15.39 -8.50 -7.77
C LEU A 327 -16.68 -9.32 -7.56
N THR A 328 -16.74 -10.55 -8.08
CA THR A 328 -17.91 -11.44 -7.96
C THR A 328 -17.58 -12.76 -7.27
N THR A 329 -16.41 -13.33 -7.56
CA THR A 329 -15.92 -14.56 -6.95
C THR A 329 -14.88 -14.20 -5.91
N TRP A 330 -15.15 -14.50 -4.64
CA TRP A 330 -14.30 -14.10 -3.52
C TRP A 330 -13.69 -15.33 -2.82
N THR A 331 -12.44 -15.20 -2.41
CA THR A 331 -11.70 -16.20 -1.63
C THR A 331 -11.34 -15.59 -0.27
N ASP A 332 -11.64 -16.27 0.82
CA ASP A 332 -11.19 -15.86 2.15
C ASP A 332 -9.68 -16.08 2.28
N GLU A 333 -8.94 -15.01 2.56
CA GLU A 333 -7.48 -15.04 2.75
C GLU A 333 -7.09 -14.48 4.12
N THR A 334 -8.04 -14.41 5.05
CA THR A 334 -7.81 -13.86 6.41
C THR A 334 -6.69 -14.57 7.16
N ASP A 335 -6.50 -15.87 6.95
CA ASP A 335 -5.45 -16.65 7.63
C ASP A 335 -4.05 -16.38 7.04
N ASP A 336 -3.97 -15.82 5.82
CA ASP A 336 -2.73 -15.42 5.16
C ASP A 336 -2.37 -13.94 5.40
N LEU A 337 -3.30 -13.16 5.97
CA LEU A 337 -3.10 -11.76 6.33
C LEU A 337 -2.28 -11.65 7.63
N SER A 338 -1.19 -10.90 7.59
CA SER A 338 -0.40 -10.60 8.78
C SER A 338 -0.19 -9.10 8.96
N PHE A 339 -0.51 -8.62 10.16
CA PHE A 339 -0.19 -7.28 10.62
C PHE A 339 0.92 -7.32 11.66
N PRO A 340 1.67 -6.22 11.82
CA PRO A 340 2.70 -6.08 12.83
C PRO A 340 2.11 -5.71 14.21
N VAL A 341 0.79 -5.62 14.31
CA VAL A 341 0.01 -5.37 15.53
C VAL A 341 -1.11 -6.39 15.64
N ASN A 342 -1.58 -6.67 16.86
CA ASN A 342 -2.58 -7.71 17.10
C ASN A 342 -3.92 -7.41 16.41
N HIS A 343 -4.38 -6.15 16.46
CA HIS A 343 -5.68 -5.75 15.93
C HIS A 343 -5.63 -4.29 15.50
N PRO A 344 -5.22 -3.99 14.25
CA PRO A 344 -5.44 -2.66 13.72
C PRO A 344 -6.96 -2.43 13.57
N ARG A 345 -7.42 -1.20 13.76
CA ARG A 345 -8.82 -0.83 13.56
C ARG A 345 -9.03 -0.18 12.20
N HIS A 346 -10.29 0.03 11.86
CA HIS A 346 -10.72 0.61 10.59
C HIS A 346 -9.85 1.79 10.12
N GLY A 347 -9.40 1.69 8.87
CA GLY A 347 -8.89 2.76 8.02
C GLY A 347 -8.91 2.30 6.56
N SER A 348 -8.49 3.15 5.63
CA SER A 348 -8.58 2.87 4.19
C SER A 348 -7.21 2.62 3.57
N VAL A 349 -7.03 1.46 2.93
CA VAL A 349 -5.80 1.19 2.17
C VAL A 349 -5.71 2.08 0.93
N PHE A 350 -4.49 2.48 0.58
CA PHE A 350 -4.23 3.24 -0.65
C PHE A 350 -2.87 2.85 -1.23
N ILE A 351 -2.65 3.21 -2.49
CA ILE A 351 -1.38 2.97 -3.20
C ILE A 351 -0.67 4.31 -3.37
N ALA A 352 0.64 4.32 -3.13
CA ALA A 352 1.51 5.44 -3.48
C ALA A 352 2.90 4.91 -3.85
N ASP A 353 3.65 5.73 -4.59
CA ASP A 353 5.07 5.48 -4.87
C ASP A 353 5.86 5.56 -3.56
N LYS A 354 6.72 4.58 -3.30
CA LYS A 354 7.62 4.56 -2.15
C LYS A 354 8.45 5.84 -2.04
N ASP A 355 8.83 6.45 -3.17
CA ASP A 355 9.65 7.66 -3.20
C ASP A 355 8.92 8.92 -2.68
N ASP A 356 7.59 8.90 -2.64
CA ASP A 356 6.79 10.00 -2.09
C ASP A 356 6.64 9.93 -0.56
N ILE A 357 7.16 8.88 0.07
CA ILE A 357 6.95 8.60 1.50
C ILE A 357 8.22 8.93 2.28
N GLY A 358 8.13 9.89 3.20
CA GLY A 358 9.27 10.32 4.03
C GLY A 358 9.64 9.34 5.14
N TRP A 359 8.82 8.31 5.38
CA TRP A 359 9.13 7.22 6.30
C TRP A 359 9.99 6.16 5.63
N ARG A 360 10.92 5.58 6.39
CA ARG A 360 11.63 4.37 5.96
C ARG A 360 10.64 3.20 5.89
N LEU A 361 10.38 2.72 4.68
CA LEU A 361 9.56 1.55 4.39
C LEU A 361 10.47 0.33 4.14
N ALA A 362 10.97 -0.21 5.24
CA ALA A 362 11.80 -1.40 5.28
C ALA A 362 11.40 -2.26 6.48
N ALA A 363 11.63 -3.56 6.35
CA ALA A 363 11.46 -4.46 7.48
C ALA A 363 12.32 -3.98 8.65
N ARG A 364 11.77 -4.05 9.86
CA ARG A 364 12.45 -3.61 11.08
C ARG A 364 13.89 -4.14 11.16
N ALA A 365 14.08 -5.41 10.81
CA ALA A 365 15.37 -6.08 10.83
C ALA A 365 16.18 -5.99 9.51
N ASP A 366 15.65 -5.41 8.43
CA ASP A 366 16.41 -5.15 7.17
C ASP A 366 17.31 -3.92 7.33
N LEU A 367 18.35 -4.05 8.15
CA LEU A 367 19.24 -2.96 8.58
C LEU A 367 20.00 -2.28 7.43
N ASN A 368 20.07 -2.91 6.26
CA ASN A 368 20.73 -2.33 5.09
C ASN A 368 19.77 -1.80 4.00
N ASP A 369 18.46 -1.92 4.22
CA ASP A 369 17.39 -1.36 3.38
C ASP A 369 17.49 -1.83 1.92
N ASN A 370 17.87 -3.10 1.72
CA ASN A 370 17.92 -3.71 0.39
C ASN A 370 16.65 -4.53 0.08
N GLY A 371 15.69 -4.57 1.00
CA GLY A 371 14.45 -5.31 0.90
C GLY A 371 14.57 -6.81 1.18
N MET A 372 15.72 -7.30 1.67
CA MET A 372 15.97 -8.70 1.96
C MET A 372 16.56 -8.86 3.36
N LEU A 373 15.87 -9.61 4.21
CA LEU A 373 16.38 -9.95 5.54
C LEU A 373 17.36 -11.13 5.47
N ASP A 374 18.66 -10.83 5.38
CA ASP A 374 19.71 -11.82 5.08
C ASP A 374 21.00 -11.67 5.94
N THR A 375 22.08 -12.33 5.52
CA THR A 375 23.40 -12.27 6.20
C THR A 375 23.98 -10.86 6.34
N GLY A 376 23.63 -9.95 5.43
CA GLY A 376 24.04 -8.55 5.45
C GLY A 376 23.49 -7.83 6.67
N ASP A 377 22.21 -8.02 6.99
CA ASP A 377 21.58 -7.44 8.17
C ASP A 377 22.14 -8.01 9.45
N TRP A 378 22.31 -9.34 9.50
CA TRP A 378 22.94 -9.98 10.65
C TRP A 378 24.35 -9.44 10.91
N THR A 379 25.10 -9.14 9.85
CA THR A 379 26.44 -8.55 9.97
C THR A 379 26.38 -7.17 10.63
N ILE A 380 25.42 -6.33 10.24
CA ILE A 380 25.21 -5.00 10.84
C ILE A 380 24.75 -5.12 12.29
N PHE A 381 23.75 -5.98 12.54
CA PHE A 381 23.21 -6.23 13.87
C PHE A 381 24.31 -6.68 14.83
N ASN A 382 25.04 -7.74 14.45
CA ASN A 382 26.09 -8.33 15.28
C ASN A 382 27.29 -7.40 15.49
N ALA A 383 27.57 -6.48 14.56
CA ALA A 383 28.61 -5.48 14.72
C ALA A 383 28.31 -4.43 15.80
N ASN A 384 27.03 -4.22 16.11
CA ASN A 384 26.57 -3.28 17.14
C ASN A 384 25.99 -3.99 18.38
N HIS A 385 26.07 -5.32 18.45
CA HIS A 385 25.45 -6.08 19.53
C HIS A 385 26.07 -5.76 20.90
N LEU A 386 25.20 -5.56 21.89
CA LEU A 386 25.51 -5.13 23.26
C LEU A 386 26.19 -3.75 23.31
N THR A 387 25.77 -2.81 22.46
CA THR A 387 26.31 -1.45 22.43
C THR A 387 25.23 -0.40 22.61
N SER A 388 25.56 0.70 23.30
CA SER A 388 24.68 1.85 23.40
C SER A 388 24.71 2.65 22.10
N LEU A 389 23.51 2.97 21.59
CA LEU A 389 23.30 3.75 20.38
C LEU A 389 22.77 5.18 20.68
N ALA A 390 22.76 5.56 21.97
CA ALA A 390 22.34 6.88 22.45
C ALA A 390 22.93 8.09 21.69
N PRO A 391 24.18 8.06 21.16
CA PRO A 391 24.72 9.18 20.37
C PRO A 391 24.04 9.42 19.01
N TYR A 392 23.34 8.43 18.47
CA TYR A 392 22.72 8.48 17.14
C TYR A 392 21.28 9.01 17.19
N ASN A 393 20.77 9.50 16.07
CA ASN A 393 19.34 9.80 15.93
C ASN A 393 18.51 8.51 15.72
N GLU A 394 17.19 8.59 15.83
CA GLU A 394 16.28 7.43 15.77
C GLU A 394 16.48 6.55 14.52
N LEU A 395 16.55 7.16 13.33
CA LEU A 395 16.78 6.41 12.08
C LEU A 395 18.15 5.72 12.11
N GLU A 396 19.19 6.44 12.50
CA GLU A 396 20.55 5.90 12.59
C GLU A 396 20.68 4.75 13.60
N ARG A 397 19.93 4.80 14.72
CA ARG A 397 19.87 3.72 15.70
C ARG A 397 19.17 2.50 15.12
N SER A 398 18.00 2.70 14.48
CA SER A 398 17.26 1.59 13.86
C SER A 398 18.11 0.84 12.83
N LEU A 399 18.88 1.56 12.00
CA LEU A 399 19.82 0.99 11.02
C LEU A 399 21.05 0.30 11.66
N ARG A 400 21.24 0.42 12.98
CA ARG A 400 22.31 -0.23 13.75
C ARG A 400 21.78 -1.35 14.66
N GLY A 401 20.49 -1.68 14.57
CA GLY A 401 19.89 -2.78 15.30
C GLY A 401 19.23 -2.42 16.62
N ASP A 402 18.90 -1.14 16.85
CA ASP A 402 17.92 -0.70 17.86
C ASP A 402 16.50 -0.99 17.32
N LEU A 403 16.02 -2.20 17.56
CA LEU A 403 14.78 -2.72 16.98
C LEU A 403 13.55 -2.42 17.86
N ASP A 404 13.73 -2.21 19.17
CA ASP A 404 12.65 -1.80 20.07
C ASP A 404 12.60 -0.29 20.37
N GLY A 405 13.63 0.45 19.95
CA GLY A 405 13.69 1.91 20.01
C GLY A 405 14.14 2.46 21.38
N ASP A 406 14.75 1.64 22.23
CA ASP A 406 15.16 2.04 23.59
C ASP A 406 16.52 2.78 23.64
N GLY A 407 17.25 2.80 22.52
CA GLY A 407 18.51 3.51 22.37
C GLY A 407 19.76 2.66 22.54
N ASP A 408 19.65 1.34 22.59
CA ASP A 408 20.77 0.43 22.46
C ASP A 408 20.50 -0.73 21.49
N ASN A 409 21.44 -1.67 21.39
CA ASN A 409 21.26 -2.92 20.65
C ASN A 409 21.65 -4.02 21.62
N ASP A 410 20.67 -4.75 22.14
CA ASP A 410 20.90 -5.72 23.21
C ASP A 410 20.24 -7.09 22.97
N PHE A 411 19.91 -7.80 24.05
CA PHE A 411 19.28 -9.11 23.97
C PHE A 411 17.81 -9.05 23.55
N ASP A 412 17.12 -7.95 23.82
CA ASP A 412 15.72 -7.76 23.46
C ASP A 412 15.61 -7.53 21.96
N ASP A 413 16.50 -6.70 21.38
CA ASP A 413 16.64 -6.56 19.93
C ASP A 413 17.05 -7.85 19.25
N PHE A 414 17.95 -8.63 19.86
CA PHE A 414 18.36 -9.92 19.30
C PHE A 414 17.17 -10.87 19.14
N ARG A 415 16.24 -10.87 20.10
CA ARG A 415 15.01 -11.68 20.02
C ARG A 415 14.08 -11.19 18.93
N LEU A 416 13.97 -9.87 18.75
CA LEU A 416 13.21 -9.27 17.64
C LEU A 416 13.83 -9.63 16.29
N PHE A 417 15.14 -9.48 16.13
CA PHE A 417 15.86 -9.85 14.90
C PHE A 417 15.66 -11.32 14.57
N GLN A 418 15.82 -12.22 15.54
CA GLN A 418 15.58 -13.65 15.34
C GLN A 418 14.14 -13.92 14.88
N SER A 419 13.15 -13.31 15.54
CA SER A 419 11.74 -13.48 15.20
C SER A 419 11.45 -13.00 13.77
N ASP A 420 11.98 -11.84 13.39
CA ASP A 420 11.78 -11.26 12.06
C ASP A 420 12.46 -12.12 10.99
N TYR A 421 13.69 -12.59 11.26
CA TYR A 421 14.44 -13.42 10.33
C TYR A 421 13.75 -14.76 10.07
N ASP A 422 13.25 -15.41 11.12
CA ASP A 422 12.50 -16.66 10.99
C ASP A 422 11.12 -16.43 10.33
N LYS A 423 10.48 -15.27 10.55
CA LYS A 423 9.24 -14.90 9.85
C LYS A 423 9.48 -14.74 8.34
N ALA A 424 10.55 -14.05 7.96
CA ALA A 424 10.87 -13.79 6.56
C ALA A 424 11.41 -15.02 5.80
N ASN A 425 12.19 -15.87 6.47
CA ASN A 425 12.93 -16.97 5.83
C ASN A 425 12.43 -18.38 6.20
N GLY A 426 11.42 -18.48 7.07
CA GLY A 426 10.87 -19.73 7.58
C GLY A 426 11.45 -20.12 8.94
N GLN A 427 10.65 -20.88 9.70
CA GLN A 427 10.97 -21.25 11.07
C GLN A 427 12.33 -21.98 11.19
N GLY A 428 13.22 -21.44 12.03
CA GLY A 428 14.56 -22.00 12.27
C GLY A 428 15.63 -21.55 11.27
N ALA A 429 15.30 -20.68 10.32
CA ALA A 429 16.25 -20.13 9.37
C ALA A 429 17.39 -19.34 10.05
N PHE A 430 17.09 -18.59 11.11
CA PHE A 430 18.11 -17.85 11.86
C PHE A 430 19.07 -18.78 12.62
N ALA A 431 18.56 -19.90 13.14
CA ALA A 431 19.42 -20.91 13.75
C ALA A 431 20.39 -21.52 12.71
N ALA A 432 19.92 -21.74 11.48
CA ALA A 432 20.76 -22.20 10.37
C ALA A 432 21.80 -21.15 9.94
N LEU A 433 21.41 -19.87 9.88
CA LEU A 433 22.30 -18.75 9.61
C LEU A 433 23.50 -18.73 10.58
N ARG A 434 23.24 -18.88 11.88
CA ARG A 434 24.31 -18.91 12.90
C ARG A 434 25.09 -20.23 12.97
N ALA A 435 24.61 -21.28 12.31
CA ALA A 435 25.27 -22.58 12.25
C ALA A 435 26.35 -22.65 11.14
N VAL A 436 26.47 -21.64 10.28
CA VAL A 436 27.52 -21.57 9.26
C VAL A 436 28.89 -21.53 9.96
N PRO A 437 29.71 -22.59 9.84
CA PRO A 437 31.00 -22.65 10.52
C PRO A 437 31.95 -21.61 9.90
N GLU A 438 32.75 -20.93 10.72
CA GLU A 438 33.99 -20.30 10.23
C GLU A 438 34.73 -21.32 9.34
N PRO A 439 35.35 -20.91 8.22
CA PRO A 439 36.05 -21.85 7.35
C PRO A 439 37.05 -22.63 8.19
N GLY A 440 36.71 -23.89 8.45
CA GLY A 440 37.41 -24.68 9.45
C GLY A 440 38.89 -24.70 9.14
N ALA A 441 39.73 -24.74 10.16
CA ALA A 441 41.20 -24.70 10.05
C ALA A 441 41.79 -25.65 8.96
N ALA A 442 41.04 -26.66 8.52
CA ALA A 442 41.34 -27.48 7.34
C ALA A 442 41.40 -26.71 6.00
N ALA A 443 40.51 -25.75 5.74
CA ALA A 443 40.50 -24.91 4.53
C ALA A 443 41.66 -23.88 4.54
N LEU A 444 42.03 -23.39 5.72
CA LEU A 444 43.24 -22.57 5.89
C LEU A 444 44.52 -23.40 5.80
N MET A 445 44.50 -24.68 6.21
CA MET A 445 45.62 -25.60 6.01
C MET A 445 45.83 -25.99 4.54
N THR A 446 44.78 -26.15 3.73
CA THR A 446 44.95 -26.43 2.28
C THR A 446 45.51 -25.22 1.51
N LEU A 447 45.12 -24.00 1.88
CA LEU A 447 45.73 -22.77 1.34
C LEU A 447 47.18 -22.57 1.84
N GLY A 448 47.47 -22.90 3.10
CA GLY A 448 48.82 -22.86 3.67
C GLY A 448 49.80 -23.87 3.03
N ILE A 449 49.33 -25.07 2.71
CA ILE A 449 50.13 -26.12 2.06
C ILE A 449 50.37 -25.79 0.57
N ALA A 450 49.37 -25.22 -0.13
CA ALA A 450 49.54 -24.76 -1.51
C ALA A 450 50.51 -23.57 -1.63
N GLY A 451 50.48 -22.63 -0.68
CA GLY A 451 51.42 -21.50 -0.62
C GLY A 451 52.85 -21.91 -0.21
N GLY A 452 52.99 -22.91 0.67
CA GLY A 452 54.29 -23.44 1.09
C GLY A 452 55.03 -24.22 0.00
N ALA A 453 54.30 -25.00 -0.82
CA ALA A 453 54.88 -25.78 -1.92
C ALA A 453 55.37 -24.90 -3.09
N ALA A 454 54.79 -23.71 -3.28
CA ALA A 454 55.22 -22.77 -4.32
C ALA A 454 56.51 -22.00 -3.96
N ARG A 455 56.90 -21.95 -2.67
CA ARG A 455 58.06 -21.16 -2.21
C ARG A 455 59.36 -21.95 -2.10
N GLN A 456 59.32 -23.29 -2.22
CA GLN A 456 60.51 -24.15 -2.23
C GLN A 456 61.06 -24.46 -3.64
N ARG A 457 60.54 -23.82 -4.69
CA ARG A 457 61.09 -23.87 -6.05
C ARG A 457 61.47 -22.48 -6.54
N ARG A 458 62.45 -21.84 -5.90
CA ARG A 458 63.30 -20.80 -6.50
C ARG A 458 64.70 -20.88 -5.93
#